data_AF-A0A9N7N4R5-F1
#
_entry.id   AF-A0A9N7N4R5-F1
#
_cell.length_a   1.000
_cell.length_b   1.000
_cell.length_c   1.000
_cell.angle_alpha   90.00
_cell.angle_beta   90.00
_cell.angle_gamma   90.00
#
_symmetry.space_group_name_H-M   'P 1'
#
loop_
_entity.id
_entity.type
_entity.pdbx_description
1 polymer ?
#
loop_
_entity_poly.entity_id
_entity_poly.type
_entity_poly.pdbx_seq_one_letter_code
_entity_poly.pdbx_strand_id
1 'polypeptide(L)'
;MEVESLGGSRYFVTFIDDASRKLWVYFLTTKGEVFQYFKRFHAMVERQAGKPLKCLLSDNGGEYTSHEFKNYCAEHGIRHEKTVPGTPQHNGVAERINRTIMEKVRCMLRMAKLPKPF
;
A
#
# COMPACT_ATOMS: atom_id res chain seq x y z
N MET A 1 2.59 -5.44 10.58
CA MET A 1 2.90 -4.89 11.91
C MET A 1 3.20 -6.07 12.82
N GLU A 2 4.10 -5.92 13.80
CA GLU A 2 4.45 -7.02 14.75
C GLU A 2 3.24 -7.39 15.61
N VAL A 3 2.43 -6.39 15.94
CA VAL A 3 1.18 -6.49 16.72
C VAL A 3 -0.03 -5.98 15.94
N GLU A 4 -1.21 -6.39 16.39
CA GLU A 4 -2.46 -5.78 15.96
C GLU A 4 -2.59 -4.35 16.47
N SER A 5 -3.08 -3.48 15.61
CA SER A 5 -3.51 -2.13 15.98
C SER A 5 -4.73 -2.19 16.91
N LEU A 6 -5.04 -1.07 17.57
CA LEU A 6 -6.25 -0.95 18.41
C LEU A 6 -7.55 -1.26 17.65
N GLY A 7 -7.56 -1.09 16.33
CA GLY A 7 -8.69 -1.44 15.45
C GLY A 7 -8.67 -2.89 14.93
N GLY A 8 -7.80 -3.76 15.44
CA GLY A 8 -7.72 -5.17 15.03
C GLY A 8 -7.04 -5.43 13.68
N SER A 9 -6.40 -4.42 13.08
CA SER A 9 -5.64 -4.59 11.83
C SER A 9 -4.19 -4.97 12.11
N ARG A 10 -3.65 -5.93 11.35
CA ARG A 10 -2.26 -6.44 11.48
C ARG A 10 -1.33 -6.02 10.34
N TYR A 11 -1.90 -5.57 9.22
CA TYR A 11 -1.17 -5.08 8.07
C TYR A 11 -1.66 -3.69 7.69
N PHE A 12 -0.88 -3.01 6.86
CA PHE A 12 -1.33 -1.82 6.15
C PHE A 12 -0.76 -1.85 4.74
N VAL A 13 -1.46 -1.24 3.80
CA VAL A 13 -0.99 -1.04 2.43
C VAL A 13 -0.89 0.46 2.16
N THR A 14 0.14 0.83 1.42
CA THR A 14 0.39 2.20 0.98
C THR A 14 0.31 2.28 -0.53
N PHE A 15 -0.45 3.23 -1.03
CA PHE A 15 -0.38 3.65 -2.43
C PHE A 15 0.25 5.03 -2.47
N ILE A 16 1.22 5.21 -3.37
CA ILE A 16 2.00 6.43 -3.48
C ILE A 16 1.90 6.91 -4.92
N ASP A 17 1.51 8.17 -5.09
CA ASP A 17 1.63 8.83 -6.38
C ASP A 17 3.09 9.23 -6.61
N ASP A 18 3.68 8.78 -7.73
CA ASP A 18 5.10 8.98 -7.98
C ASP A 18 5.45 10.46 -8.23
N ALA A 19 4.54 11.23 -8.83
CA ALA A 19 4.77 12.64 -9.16
C ALA A 19 4.65 13.55 -7.94
N SER A 20 3.52 13.50 -7.23
CA SER A 20 3.22 14.38 -6.10
C SER A 20 3.73 13.87 -4.76
N ARG A 21 4.13 12.60 -4.69
CA ARG A 21 4.43 11.88 -3.44
C ARG A 21 3.25 11.82 -2.47
N LYS A 22 2.03 12.08 -2.95
CA LYS A 22 0.80 11.89 -2.16
C LYS A 22 0.69 10.42 -1.77
N LEU A 23 0.40 10.20 -0.49
CA LEU A 23 0.35 8.89 0.13
C LEU A 23 -1.07 8.60 0.60
N TRP A 24 -1.56 7.40 0.30
CA TRP A 24 -2.77 6.84 0.87
C TRP A 24 -2.40 5.60 1.66
N VAL A 25 -2.96 5.46 2.87
CA VAL A 25 -2.71 4.35 3.77
C VAL A 25 -4.03 3.68 4.13
N TYR A 26 -4.09 2.35 4.00
CA TYR A 26 -5.23 1.55 4.43
C TYR A 26 -4.78 0.48 5.41
N PHE A 27 -5.52 0.30 6.50
CA PHE A 27 -5.28 -0.76 7.47
C PHE A 27 -6.03 -2.02 7.08
N LEU A 28 -5.37 -3.17 7.25
CA LEU A 28 -5.84 -4.48 6.80
C LEU A 28 -5.71 -5.48 7.95
N THR A 29 -6.69 -6.37 8.07
CA THR A 29 -6.61 -7.53 8.96
C THR A 29 -5.84 -8.67 8.30
N THR A 30 -5.98 -8.84 6.98
CA THR A 30 -5.22 -9.84 6.21
C THR A 30 -4.62 -9.26 4.93
N LYS A 31 -3.52 -9.86 4.42
CA LYS A 31 -2.91 -9.44 3.15
C LYS A 31 -3.82 -9.64 1.93
N GLY A 32 -4.80 -10.55 2.01
CA GLY A 32 -5.74 -10.81 0.90
C GLY A 32 -6.68 -9.64 0.61
N GLU A 33 -6.81 -8.69 1.54
CA GLU A 33 -7.71 -7.53 1.38
C GLU A 33 -7.15 -6.46 0.44
N VAL A 34 -5.86 -6.51 0.10
CA VAL A 34 -5.17 -5.50 -0.73
C VAL A 34 -5.92 -5.24 -2.04
N PHE A 35 -6.41 -6.29 -2.71
CA PHE A 35 -7.15 -6.13 -3.96
C PHE A 35 -8.45 -5.32 -3.79
N GLN A 36 -9.22 -5.58 -2.73
CA GLN A 36 -10.46 -4.85 -2.47
C GLN A 36 -10.18 -3.37 -2.19
N TYR A 37 -9.14 -3.08 -1.41
CA TYR A 37 -8.71 -1.70 -1.17
C TYR A 37 -8.14 -1.04 -2.42
N PHE A 38 -7.44 -1.78 -3.28
CA PHE A 38 -6.96 -1.26 -4.56
C PHE A 38 -8.11 -0.80 -5.46
N LYS A 39 -9.20 -1.57 -5.58
CA LYS A 39 -10.38 -1.14 -6.37
C LYS A 39 -11.00 0.16 -5.83
N ARG A 40 -11.10 0.28 -4.50
CA ARG A 40 -11.60 1.50 -3.84
C ARG A 40 -10.67 2.68 -4.09
N PHE A 41 -9.37 2.45 -3.96
CA PHE A 41 -8.33 3.43 -4.24
C PHE A 41 -8.42 3.91 -5.69
N HIS A 42 -8.45 2.99 -6.65
CA HIS A 42 -8.53 3.27 -8.08
C HIS A 42 -9.70 4.20 -8.42
N ALA A 43 -10.93 3.80 -8.02
CA ALA A 43 -12.13 4.61 -8.28
C ALA A 43 -12.07 6.00 -7.62
N MET A 44 -11.48 6.10 -6.43
CA MET A 44 -11.32 7.38 -5.73
C MET A 44 -10.31 8.28 -6.43
N VAL A 45 -9.12 7.78 -6.78
CA VAL A 45 -8.04 8.62 -7.30
C VAL A 45 -8.36 9.15 -8.69
N GLU A 46 -8.98 8.35 -9.55
CA GLU A 46 -9.41 8.83 -10.86
C GLU A 46 -10.47 9.93 -10.73
N ARG A 47 -11.42 9.76 -9.81
CA ARG A 47 -12.46 10.78 -9.55
C ARG A 47 -11.89 12.06 -8.96
N GLN A 48 -10.91 11.96 -8.06
CA GLN A 48 -10.29 13.12 -7.43
C GLN A 48 -9.35 13.87 -8.39
N ALA A 49 -8.56 13.14 -9.17
CA ALA A 49 -7.56 13.73 -10.06
C ALA A 49 -8.14 14.10 -11.43
N GLY A 50 -9.31 13.56 -11.80
CA GLY A 50 -9.89 13.68 -13.14
C GLY A 50 -9.03 13.05 -14.23
N LYS A 51 -8.16 12.10 -13.87
CA LYS A 51 -7.17 11.48 -14.76
C LYS A 51 -7.14 9.97 -14.55
N PRO A 52 -7.01 9.18 -15.62
CA PRO A 52 -6.99 7.74 -15.51
C PRO A 52 -5.69 7.23 -14.87
N LEU A 53 -5.78 6.17 -14.07
CA LEU A 53 -4.63 5.50 -13.49
C LEU A 53 -3.96 4.62 -14.55
N LYS A 54 -2.77 5.02 -15.00
CA LYS A 54 -2.10 4.35 -16.13
C LYS A 54 -1.30 3.12 -15.73
N CYS A 55 -0.63 3.18 -14.58
CA CYS A 55 0.32 2.15 -14.17
C CYS A 55 0.26 1.95 -12.66
N LEU A 56 0.31 0.68 -12.26
CA LEU A 56 0.57 0.26 -10.89
C LEU A 56 1.95 -0.41 -10.86
N LEU A 57 2.86 0.12 -10.04
CA LEU A 57 4.12 -0.54 -9.71
C LEU A 57 3.98 -1.23 -8.34
N SER A 58 4.17 -2.54 -8.29
CA SER A 58 4.17 -3.32 -7.04
C SER A 58 5.40 -4.20 -6.92
N ASP A 59 5.65 -4.75 -5.73
CA ASP A 59 6.57 -5.86 -5.57
C ASP A 59 5.95 -7.18 -6.11
N ASN A 60 6.70 -8.28 -5.99
CA ASN A 60 6.20 -9.62 -6.34
C ASN A 60 5.41 -10.28 -5.19
N GLY A 61 4.83 -9.49 -4.27
CA GLY A 61 3.98 -9.98 -3.20
C GLY A 61 2.79 -10.78 -3.73
N GLY A 62 2.45 -11.88 -3.04
CA GLY A 62 1.35 -12.76 -3.43
C GLY A 62 0.00 -12.02 -3.51
N GLU A 63 -0.17 -10.98 -2.70
CA GLU A 63 -1.33 -10.09 -2.66
C GLU A 63 -1.62 -9.36 -3.98
N TYR A 64 -0.62 -9.19 -4.85
CA TYR A 64 -0.75 -8.52 -6.14
C TYR A 64 -0.78 -9.49 -7.33
N THR A 65 -0.54 -10.78 -7.13
CA THR A 65 -0.32 -11.72 -8.25
C THR A 65 -1.53 -12.58 -8.60
N SER A 66 -2.67 -12.39 -7.94
CA SER A 66 -3.90 -13.15 -8.21
C SER A 66 -4.43 -12.91 -9.62
N HIS A 67 -5.13 -13.91 -10.17
CA HIS A 67 -5.77 -13.80 -11.49
C HIS A 67 -6.81 -12.66 -11.52
N GLU A 68 -7.58 -12.52 -10.44
CA GLU A 68 -8.57 -11.43 -10.31
C GLU A 68 -7.92 -10.05 -10.39
N PHE A 69 -6.76 -9.86 -9.75
CA PHE A 69 -6.04 -8.59 -9.80
C PHE A 69 -5.58 -8.27 -11.23
N LYS A 70 -5.00 -9.26 -11.92
CA LYS A 70 -4.55 -9.11 -13.31
C LYS A 70 -5.72 -8.79 -14.25
N ASN A 71 -6.83 -9.52 -14.13
CA ASN A 71 -8.02 -9.30 -14.95
C ASN A 71 -8.59 -7.90 -14.74
N TYR A 72 -8.69 -7.47 -13.48
CA TYR A 72 -9.15 -6.12 -13.15
C TYR A 72 -8.25 -5.03 -13.76
N CYS A 73 -6.93 -5.18 -13.67
CA CYS A 73 -6.00 -4.25 -14.30
C CYS A 73 -6.17 -4.23 -15.84
N ALA A 74 -6.32 -5.39 -16.47
CA ALA A 74 -6.54 -5.48 -17.91
C ALA A 74 -7.86 -4.83 -18.35
N GLU A 75 -8.96 -5.07 -17.62
CA GLU A 75 -10.27 -4.48 -17.87
C GLU A 75 -10.26 -2.94 -17.81
N HIS A 76 -9.46 -2.38 -16.90
CA HIS A 76 -9.35 -0.93 -16.72
C HIS A 76 -8.17 -0.31 -17.48
N GLY A 77 -7.45 -1.08 -18.29
CA GLY A 77 -6.28 -0.60 -19.05
C GLY A 77 -5.10 -0.16 -18.17
N ILE A 78 -5.02 -0.65 -16.93
CA ILE A 78 -3.95 -0.35 -15.99
C ILE A 78 -2.77 -1.28 -16.29
N ARG A 79 -1.61 -0.71 -16.59
CA ARG A 79 -0.38 -1.51 -16.72
C ARG A 79 0.11 -1.91 -15.34
N HIS A 80 0.19 -3.21 -15.07
CA HIS A 80 0.73 -3.72 -13.80
C HIS A 80 2.20 -4.09 -13.98
N GLU A 81 3.09 -3.23 -13.49
CA GLU A 81 4.52 -3.46 -13.46
C GLU A 81 4.91 -4.06 -12.10
N LYS A 82 5.79 -5.06 -12.13
CA LYS A 82 6.32 -5.67 -10.91
C LYS A 82 7.80 -5.41 -10.84
N THR A 83 8.29 -5.00 -9.68
CA THR A 83 9.72 -4.78 -9.48
C THR A 83 10.48 -6.08 -9.67
N VAL A 84 11.62 -6.01 -10.38
CA VAL A 84 12.48 -7.18 -10.58
C VAL A 84 13.06 -7.60 -9.23
N PRO A 85 13.09 -8.90 -8.90
CA PRO A 85 13.80 -9.38 -7.72
C PRO A 85 15.26 -8.88 -7.73
N GLY A 86 15.71 -8.24 -6.65
CA GLY A 86 17.08 -7.71 -6.57
C GLY A 86 17.27 -6.28 -7.09
N THR A 87 16.21 -5.55 -7.46
CA THR A 87 16.28 -4.09 -7.73
C THR A 87 15.48 -3.24 -6.72
N PRO A 88 15.95 -3.12 -5.46
CA PRO A 88 15.27 -2.37 -4.41
C PRO A 88 15.05 -0.90 -4.74
N GLN A 89 15.82 -0.33 -5.69
CA GLN A 89 15.74 1.08 -6.06
C GLN A 89 14.36 1.45 -6.62
N HIS A 90 13.69 0.55 -7.34
CA HIS A 90 12.38 0.80 -7.93
C HIS A 90 11.25 0.81 -6.89
N ASN A 91 11.37 0.02 -5.83
CA ASN A 91 10.42 0.01 -4.71
C ASN A 91 10.86 0.90 -3.53
N GLY A 92 12.05 1.51 -3.63
CA GLY A 92 12.73 2.12 -2.49
C GLY A 92 11.97 3.29 -1.89
N VAL A 93 11.15 3.98 -2.68
CA VAL A 93 10.26 5.05 -2.18
C VAL A 93 9.20 4.46 -1.25
N ALA A 94 8.51 3.41 -1.69
CA ALA A 94 7.47 2.76 -0.90
C ALA A 94 8.04 2.13 0.38
N GLU A 95 9.17 1.43 0.27
CA GLU A 95 9.86 0.85 1.43
C GLU A 95 10.30 1.91 2.45
N ARG A 96 10.88 3.02 1.98
CA ARG A 96 11.31 4.12 2.85
C ARG A 96 10.12 4.77 3.55
N ILE A 97 9.04 5.02 2.83
CA ILE A 97 7.82 5.60 3.40
C ILE A 97 7.21 4.66 4.46
N ASN A 98 7.12 3.35 4.18
CA ASN A 98 6.61 2.37 5.12
C ASN A 98 7.43 2.33 6.42
N ARG A 99 8.76 2.40 6.29
CA ARG A 99 9.66 2.50 7.45
C ARG A 99 9.40 3.78 8.24
N THR A 100 9.33 4.94 7.58
CA THR A 100 9.09 6.23 8.24
C THR A 100 7.73 6.27 8.96
N ILE A 101 6.68 5.69 8.39
CA ILE A 101 5.37 5.58 9.05
C ILE A 101 5.52 4.81 10.36
N MET A 102 6.14 3.62 10.32
CA MET A 102 6.29 2.78 11.50
C MET A 102 7.18 3.41 12.57
N GLU A 103 8.24 4.11 12.20
CA GLU A 103 9.09 4.86 13.12
C GLU A 103 8.31 5.98 13.82
N LYS A 104 7.52 6.75 13.08
CA LYS A 104 6.69 7.82 13.64
C LYS A 104 5.61 7.27 14.57
N VAL A 105 4.93 6.20 14.18
CA VAL A 105 3.91 5.54 15.02
C VAL A 105 4.54 5.07 16.34
N ARG A 106 5.70 4.41 16.28
CA ARG A 106 6.43 3.98 17.49
C ARG A 106 6.81 5.15 18.40
N CYS A 107 7.27 6.27 17.83
CA CYS A 107 7.56 7.48 18.59
C CYS A 107 6.31 8.06 19.27
N MET A 108 5.20 8.21 18.53
CA MET A 108 3.95 8.77 19.07
C MET A 108 3.37 7.91 20.20
N LEU A 109 3.36 6.58 20.04
CA LEU A 109 2.90 5.66 21.08
C LEU A 109 3.75 5.77 22.36
N ARG A 110 5.08 5.86 22.20
CA ARG A 110 6.01 6.05 23.33
C ARG A 110 5.76 7.37 24.04
N MET A 111 5.54 8.46 23.31
CA MET A 111 5.22 9.77 23.89
C MET A 111 3.91 9.75 24.67
N ALA A 112 2.90 9.02 24.18
CA ALA A 112 1.62 8.86 24.83
C ALA A 112 1.65 7.94 26.08
N LYS A 113 2.82 7.41 26.46
CA LYS A 113 2.99 6.43 27.55
C LYS A 113 2.09 5.18 27.40
N LEU A 114 1.66 4.88 26.18
CA LEU A 114 0.91 3.67 25.93
C LEU A 114 1.87 2.48 26.00
N PRO A 115 1.47 1.37 26.65
CA PRO A 115 2.27 0.17 26.65
C PRO A 115 2.51 -0.19 25.19
N LYS A 116 3.76 -0.43 24.84
CA LYS A 116 4.08 -0.91 23.51
C LYS A 116 3.42 -2.28 23.38
N PRO A 117 2.44 -2.46 22.47
CA PRO A 117 2.16 -3.80 22.01
C PRO A 117 3.38 -4.11 21.14
N PHE A 118 4.32 -4.85 21.67
CA PHE A 118 5.40 -5.45 20.90
C PHE A 118 5.07 -6.91 20.69
#